data_AF-A0A929C0A6-F1
#
_entry.id   AF-A0A929C0A6-F1
#
_cell.length_a   1.000
_cell.length_b   1.000
_cell.length_c   1.000
_cell.angle_alpha   90.00
_cell.angle_beta   90.00
_cell.angle_gamma   90.00
#
_symmetry.space_group_name_H-M   'P 1'
#
loop_
_entity.id
_entity.type
_entity.pdbx_description
1 polymer ?
#
loop_
_entity_poly.entity_id
_entity_poly.type
_entity_poly.pdbx_seq_one_letter_code
_entity_poly.pdbx_strand_id
1 'polypeptide(L)'
;ASTSLLEGVVWGDRAARDIQSHPDLSPKSEKEVPPWDDTGLIYEADPALIQGDMQTIRNLMWHYAGLVRSEHRLNRAIRGLRHLWLEIEDFYRKTRLSDGLIGLRNSIQAALLVSYAAHRNTTSRGCHFREDDFPGGIPLSNGNYPPELNEG
;
A
#
# COMPACT_ATOMS: atom_id res chain seq x y z
N ALA A 1 15.82 13.52 -10.46
CA ALA A 1 15.08 13.36 -9.20
C ALA A 1 14.92 14.71 -8.47
N SER A 2 14.37 15.73 -9.14
CA SER A 2 14.14 17.08 -8.57
C SER A 2 12.67 17.48 -8.53
N THR A 3 11.80 16.73 -9.22
CA THR A 3 10.38 17.04 -9.36
C THR A 3 9.59 16.79 -8.07
N SER A 4 9.91 15.74 -7.29
CA SER A 4 9.21 15.43 -6.04
C SER A 4 9.38 16.50 -4.96
N LEU A 5 10.59 17.08 -4.84
CA LEU A 5 10.83 18.18 -3.91
C LEU A 5 10.06 19.44 -4.34
N LEU A 6 10.12 19.79 -5.62
CA LEU A 6 9.38 20.93 -6.16
C LEU A 6 7.87 20.74 -6.00
N GLU A 7 7.36 19.55 -6.27
CA GLU A 7 5.95 19.17 -6.08
C GLU A 7 5.52 19.39 -4.63
N GLY A 8 6.32 18.94 -3.66
CA GLY A 8 6.05 19.15 -2.23
C GLY A 8 5.95 20.63 -1.86
N VAL A 9 6.87 21.47 -2.34
CA VAL A 9 6.86 22.92 -2.09
C VAL A 9 5.62 23.58 -2.72
N VAL A 10 5.32 23.23 -3.98
CA VAL A 10 4.19 23.82 -4.71
C VAL A 10 2.85 23.44 -4.06
N TRP A 11 2.64 22.18 -3.70
CA TRP A 11 1.41 21.77 -3.04
C TRP A 11 1.31 22.30 -1.61
N GLY A 12 2.42 22.42 -0.89
CA GLY A 12 2.45 23.05 0.43
C GLY A 12 1.99 24.52 0.39
N ASP A 13 2.54 25.32 -0.52
CA ASP A 13 2.14 26.73 -0.71
C ASP A 13 0.67 26.85 -1.13
N ARG A 14 0.22 26.02 -2.08
CA ARG A 14 -1.19 26.01 -2.52
C ARG A 14 -2.16 25.63 -1.41
N ALA A 15 -1.86 24.57 -0.65
CA ALA A 15 -2.68 24.15 0.47
C ALA A 15 -2.74 25.24 1.56
N ALA A 16 -1.61 25.90 1.85
CA ALA A 16 -1.57 26.98 2.84
C ALA A 16 -2.45 28.18 2.42
N ARG A 17 -2.41 28.57 1.14
CA ARG A 17 -3.27 29.65 0.61
C ARG A 17 -4.74 29.26 0.62
N ASP A 18 -5.05 28.02 0.24
CA ASP A 18 -6.42 27.51 0.26
C ASP A 18 -7.01 27.51 1.67
N ILE A 19 -6.25 27.01 2.67
CA ILE A 19 -6.65 27.05 4.08
C ILE A 19 -6.89 28.50 4.54
N GLN A 20 -6.01 29.44 4.20
CA GLN A 20 -6.18 30.86 4.56
C GLN A 20 -7.40 31.51 3.91
N SER A 21 -7.80 31.04 2.72
CA SER A 21 -8.98 31.55 2.02
C SER A 21 -10.32 31.10 2.63
N HIS A 22 -10.29 30.19 3.60
CA HIS A 22 -11.45 29.69 4.32
C HIS A 22 -11.39 30.04 5.83
N PRO A 23 -11.42 31.34 6.21
CA PRO A 23 -11.29 31.78 7.60
C PRO A 23 -12.45 31.34 8.50
N ASP A 24 -13.59 30.95 7.92
CA ASP A 24 -14.76 30.45 8.65
C ASP A 24 -14.59 29.01 9.16
N LEU A 25 -13.50 28.32 8.78
CA LEU A 25 -13.13 27.02 9.34
C LEU A 25 -12.52 27.22 10.73
N SER A 26 -13.40 27.33 11.73
CA SER A 26 -12.98 27.33 13.13
C SER A 26 -12.51 25.92 13.54
N PRO A 27 -11.33 25.76 14.17
CA PRO A 27 -10.92 24.47 14.72
C PRO A 27 -11.96 24.00 15.75
N LYS A 28 -12.26 22.71 15.72
CA LYS A 28 -13.08 22.07 16.73
C LYS A 28 -12.40 22.19 18.09
N SER A 29 -13.18 22.44 19.14
CA SER A 29 -12.68 22.44 20.50
C SER A 29 -12.18 21.03 20.84
N GLU A 30 -11.09 20.93 21.59
CA GLU A 30 -10.56 19.66 22.08
C GLU A 30 -11.63 18.84 22.82
N LYS A 31 -12.54 19.52 23.53
CA LYS A 31 -13.68 18.89 24.23
C LYS A 31 -14.69 18.22 23.30
N GLU A 32 -14.68 18.54 22.00
CA GLU A 32 -15.54 17.90 20.99
C GLU A 32 -14.90 16.63 20.40
N VAL A 33 -13.61 16.39 20.66
CA VAL A 33 -12.90 15.20 20.18
C VAL A 33 -13.05 14.08 21.21
N PRO A 34 -13.60 12.91 20.84
CA PRO A 34 -13.70 11.79 21.77
C PRO A 34 -12.30 11.31 22.18
N PRO A 35 -12.09 10.92 23.45
CA PRO A 35 -10.83 10.32 23.86
C PRO A 35 -10.62 8.99 23.13
N TRP A 36 -9.36 8.58 23.03
CA TRP A 36 -9.04 7.24 22.58
C TRP A 36 -9.66 6.21 23.53
N ASP A 37 -10.34 5.21 22.96
CA ASP A 37 -10.96 4.12 23.71
C ASP A 37 -10.06 2.89 23.64
N ASP A 38 -9.43 2.55 24.78
CA ASP A 38 -8.62 1.36 24.97
C ASP A 38 -9.35 0.25 25.73
N THR A 39 -10.67 0.41 25.94
CA THR A 39 -11.46 -0.60 26.65
C THR A 39 -11.53 -1.90 25.85
N GLY A 40 -11.39 -3.03 26.55
CA GLY A 40 -11.43 -4.35 25.93
C GLY A 40 -10.16 -4.79 25.20
N LEU A 41 -9.06 -4.02 25.27
CA LEU A 41 -7.75 -4.45 24.78
C LEU A 41 -7.10 -5.39 25.82
N ILE A 42 -6.71 -6.58 25.36
CA ILE A 42 -6.29 -7.70 26.22
C ILE A 42 -4.78 -7.98 26.08
N TYR A 43 -4.22 -7.67 24.91
CA TYR A 43 -2.83 -8.00 24.58
C TYR A 43 -1.94 -6.76 24.54
N GLU A 44 -0.65 -6.97 24.81
CA GLU A 44 0.41 -6.04 24.46
C GLU A 44 0.94 -6.35 23.06
N ALA A 45 1.36 -5.33 22.33
CA ALA A 45 1.85 -5.48 20.97
C ALA A 45 3.21 -6.19 20.95
N ASP A 46 3.23 -7.47 20.56
CA ASP A 46 4.46 -8.26 20.40
C ASP A 46 5.27 -7.77 19.18
N PRO A 47 6.47 -7.20 19.39
CA PRO A 47 7.30 -6.69 18.29
C PRO A 47 7.73 -7.79 17.30
N ALA A 48 7.89 -9.03 17.74
CA ALA A 48 8.30 -10.14 16.89
C ALA A 48 7.20 -10.53 15.91
N LEU A 49 5.94 -10.58 16.37
CA LEU A 49 4.78 -10.83 15.49
C LEU A 49 4.66 -9.70 14.46
N ILE A 50 4.76 -8.44 14.91
CA ILE A 50 4.71 -7.27 14.02
C ILE A 50 5.79 -7.33 12.95
N GLN A 51 7.02 -7.67 13.34
CA GLN A 51 8.14 -7.78 12.41
C GLN A 51 7.93 -8.92 11.40
N GLY A 52 7.42 -10.06 11.85
CA GLY A 52 7.11 -11.22 11.00
C GLY A 52 6.06 -10.90 9.94
N ASP A 53 4.95 -10.29 10.34
CA ASP A 53 3.88 -9.89 9.41
C ASP A 53 4.37 -8.83 8.43
N MET A 54 5.14 -7.86 8.92
CA MET A 54 5.72 -6.83 8.05
C MET A 54 6.66 -7.45 7.00
N GLN A 55 7.47 -8.45 7.38
CA GLN A 55 8.31 -9.17 6.43
C GLN A 55 7.47 -9.95 5.41
N THR A 56 6.36 -10.54 5.85
CA THR A 56 5.42 -11.25 4.98
C THR A 56 4.79 -10.30 3.94
N ILE A 57 4.38 -9.10 4.35
CA ILE A 57 3.89 -8.06 3.43
C ILE A 57 4.94 -7.73 2.38
N ARG A 58 6.18 -7.45 2.80
CA ARG A 58 7.28 -7.12 1.89
C ARG A 58 7.54 -8.26 0.89
N ASN A 59 7.55 -9.50 1.36
CA ASN A 59 7.77 -10.67 0.50
C ASN A 59 6.64 -10.86 -0.52
N LEU A 60 5.38 -10.70 -0.12
CA LEU A 60 4.24 -10.77 -1.05
C LEU A 60 4.32 -9.67 -2.12
N MET A 61 4.61 -8.44 -1.70
CA MET A 61 4.76 -7.31 -2.62
C MET A 61 5.93 -7.52 -3.59
N TRP A 62 7.08 -7.96 -3.10
CA TRP A 62 8.26 -8.23 -3.91
C TRP A 62 8.03 -9.31 -4.97
N HIS A 63 7.48 -10.48 -4.57
CA HIS A 63 7.34 -11.62 -5.48
C HIS A 63 6.20 -11.48 -6.50
N TYR A 64 5.14 -10.74 -6.15
CA TYR A 64 3.89 -10.75 -6.92
C TYR A 64 3.43 -9.39 -7.43
N ALA A 65 3.85 -8.29 -6.79
CA ALA A 65 3.52 -6.91 -7.19
C ALA A 65 4.80 -6.08 -7.50
N GLY A 66 5.93 -6.76 -7.69
CA GLY A 66 7.25 -6.19 -7.97
C GLY A 66 7.39 -5.62 -9.38
N LEU A 67 8.60 -5.66 -9.94
CA LEU A 67 8.90 -5.00 -11.21
C LEU A 67 8.08 -5.58 -12.39
N VAL A 68 8.03 -6.91 -12.49
CA VAL A 68 7.28 -7.65 -13.51
C VAL A 68 5.99 -8.18 -12.89
N ARG A 69 4.86 -7.87 -13.52
CA ARG A 69 3.52 -8.21 -13.02
C ARG A 69 2.73 -8.99 -14.06
N SER A 70 1.80 -9.81 -13.60
CA SER A 70 0.75 -10.44 -14.41
C SER A 70 -0.52 -10.55 -13.60
N GLU A 71 -1.65 -10.77 -14.27
CA GLU A 71 -2.94 -11.05 -13.64
C GLU A 71 -2.83 -12.19 -12.62
N HIS A 72 -2.14 -13.27 -12.97
CA HIS A 72 -1.96 -14.42 -12.07
C HIS A 72 -1.19 -14.03 -10.80
N ARG A 73 -0.05 -13.33 -10.94
CA ARG A 73 0.76 -12.88 -9.80
C ARG A 73 -0.01 -11.90 -8.93
N LEU A 74 -0.65 -10.89 -9.53
CA LEU A 74 -1.41 -9.87 -8.79
C LEU A 74 -2.62 -10.48 -8.05
N ASN A 75 -3.33 -11.43 -8.65
CA ASN A 75 -4.37 -12.18 -7.96
C ASN A 75 -3.83 -12.94 -6.74
N ARG A 76 -2.63 -13.54 -6.86
CA ARG A 76 -1.96 -14.21 -5.75
C ARG A 76 -1.53 -13.23 -4.65
N ALA A 77 -1.01 -12.06 -5.01
CA ALA A 77 -0.70 -10.98 -4.09
C ALA A 77 -1.94 -10.57 -3.28
N ILE A 78 -3.03 -10.25 -3.98
CA ILE A 78 -4.29 -9.79 -3.37
C ILE A 78 -4.86 -10.83 -2.42
N ARG A 79 -4.85 -12.12 -2.79
CA ARG A 79 -5.33 -13.20 -1.92
C ARG A 79 -4.50 -13.29 -0.63
N GLY A 80 -3.17 -13.30 -0.76
CA GLY A 80 -2.27 -13.36 0.39
C GLY A 80 -2.40 -12.14 1.31
N LEU A 81 -2.40 -10.94 0.72
CA LEU A 81 -2.55 -9.69 1.47
C LEU A 81 -3.93 -9.58 2.13
N ARG A 82 -5.01 -10.03 1.49
CA ARG A 82 -6.35 -10.04 2.12
C ARG A 82 -6.40 -10.96 3.33
N HIS A 83 -5.79 -12.14 3.23
CA HIS A 83 -5.73 -13.07 4.35
C HIS A 83 -4.96 -12.45 5.52
N LEU A 84 -3.77 -11.91 5.25
CA LEU A 84 -2.95 -11.25 6.26
C LEU A 84 -3.65 -10.01 6.86
N TRP A 85 -4.40 -9.26 6.06
CA TRP A 85 -5.18 -8.13 6.53
C TRP A 85 -6.24 -8.54 7.57
N LEU A 86 -6.92 -9.66 7.37
CA LEU A 86 -7.89 -10.16 8.34
C LEU A 86 -7.24 -10.50 9.68
N GLU A 87 -6.07 -11.15 9.64
CA GLU A 87 -5.29 -11.50 10.83
C GLU A 87 -4.78 -10.25 11.56
N ILE A 88 -4.20 -9.30 10.82
CA ILE A 88 -3.71 -8.02 11.37
C ILE A 88 -4.85 -7.20 11.97
N GLU A 89 -6.03 -7.16 11.35
CA GLU A 89 -7.17 -6.42 11.90
C GLU A 89 -7.72 -7.07 13.18
N ASP A 90 -7.75 -8.41 13.26
CA ASP A 90 -8.14 -9.11 14.49
C ASP A 90 -7.13 -8.84 15.62
N PHE A 91 -5.83 -8.92 15.31
CA PHE A 91 -4.76 -8.57 16.24
C PHE A 91 -4.86 -7.11 16.69
N TYR A 92 -5.05 -6.18 15.75
CA TYR A 92 -5.18 -4.74 16.02
C TYR A 92 -6.34 -4.43 16.97
N ARG A 93 -7.49 -5.09 16.81
CA ARG A 93 -8.69 -4.83 17.63
C ARG A 93 -8.57 -5.29 19.08
N LYS A 94 -7.65 -6.22 19.38
CA LYS A 94 -7.50 -6.83 20.71
C LYS A 94 -6.25 -6.40 21.45
N THR A 95 -5.40 -5.58 20.81
CA THR A 95 -4.05 -5.27 21.28
C THR A 95 -3.91 -3.78 21.54
N ARG A 96 -3.23 -3.43 22.64
CA ARG A 96 -2.86 -2.04 22.94
C ARG A 96 -2.06 -1.44 21.80
N LEU A 97 -2.41 -0.22 21.42
CA LEU A 97 -1.75 0.44 20.31
C LEU A 97 -0.28 0.69 20.61
N SER A 98 0.55 0.37 19.63
CA SER A 98 1.94 0.76 19.54
C SER A 98 2.21 1.33 18.16
N ASP A 99 3.26 2.13 18.03
CA ASP A 99 3.67 2.69 16.73
C ASP A 99 3.92 1.58 15.70
N GLY A 100 4.53 0.47 16.11
CA GLY A 100 4.75 -0.70 15.25
C GLY A 100 3.45 -1.34 14.74
N LEU A 101 2.42 -1.45 15.60
CA LEU A 101 1.13 -2.01 15.22
C LEU A 101 0.36 -1.08 14.27
N ILE A 102 0.42 0.23 14.50
CA ILE A 102 -0.16 1.23 13.58
C ILE A 102 0.55 1.17 12.22
N GLY A 103 1.89 1.14 12.24
CA GLY A 103 2.71 1.01 11.03
C GLY A 103 2.40 -0.26 10.25
N LEU A 104 2.19 -1.39 10.94
CA LEU A 104 1.79 -2.66 10.34
C LEU A 104 0.42 -2.55 9.65
N ARG A 105 -0.58 -2.03 10.35
CA ARG A 105 -1.94 -1.83 9.81
C ARG A 105 -1.94 -0.94 8.57
N ASN A 106 -1.21 0.17 8.61
CA ASN A 106 -1.10 1.09 7.48
C ASN A 106 -0.38 0.43 6.29
N SER A 107 0.66 -0.36 6.56
CA SER A 107 1.43 -1.04 5.53
C SER A 107 0.61 -2.08 4.77
N ILE A 108 -0.20 -2.89 5.47
CA ILE A 108 -1.06 -3.88 4.80
C ILE A 108 -2.16 -3.20 3.96
N GLN A 109 -2.72 -2.09 4.44
CA GLN A 109 -3.70 -1.31 3.68
C GLN A 109 -3.09 -0.71 2.40
N ALA A 110 -1.91 -0.08 2.52
CA ALA A 110 -1.20 0.46 1.37
C ALA A 110 -0.84 -0.63 0.35
N ALA A 111 -0.35 -1.80 0.81
CA ALA A 111 -0.02 -2.93 -0.04
C ALA A 111 -1.25 -3.43 -0.83
N LEU A 112 -2.42 -3.53 -0.17
CA LEU A 112 -3.68 -3.88 -0.83
C LEU A 112 -4.08 -2.84 -1.87
N LEU A 113 -4.04 -1.54 -1.54
CA LEU A 113 -4.38 -0.46 -2.46
C LEU A 113 -3.51 -0.47 -3.72
N VAL A 114 -2.19 -0.60 -3.56
CA VAL A 114 -1.24 -0.70 -4.66
C VAL A 114 -1.54 -1.95 -5.51
N SER A 115 -1.76 -3.10 -4.87
CA SER A 115 -2.06 -4.35 -5.58
C SER A 115 -3.37 -4.27 -6.38
N TYR A 116 -4.42 -3.66 -5.82
CA TYR A 116 -5.67 -3.43 -6.57
C TYR A 116 -5.51 -2.46 -7.72
N ALA A 117 -4.79 -1.35 -7.52
CA ALA A 117 -4.52 -0.39 -8.57
C ALA A 117 -3.74 -1.05 -9.72
N ALA A 118 -2.71 -1.83 -9.40
CA ALA A 118 -1.93 -2.59 -10.37
C ALA A 118 -2.77 -3.65 -11.09
N HIS A 119 -3.64 -4.36 -10.39
CA HIS A 119 -4.53 -5.36 -10.98
C HIS A 119 -5.54 -4.75 -11.95
N ARG A 120 -6.13 -3.60 -11.58
CA ARG A 120 -7.09 -2.87 -12.43
C ARG A 120 -6.44 -2.24 -13.65
N ASN A 121 -5.15 -1.89 -13.57
CA ASN A 121 -4.42 -1.36 -14.72
C ASN A 121 -3.89 -2.51 -15.59
N THR A 122 -4.56 -2.75 -16.72
CA THR A 122 -4.16 -3.79 -17.69
C THR A 122 -3.11 -3.35 -18.68
N THR A 123 -2.74 -2.06 -18.70
CA THR A 123 -1.81 -1.48 -19.67
C THR A 123 -0.46 -1.16 -19.05
N SER A 124 0.62 -1.56 -19.71
CA SER A 124 2.01 -1.28 -19.34
C SER A 124 2.36 0.16 -19.68
N ARG A 125 2.73 0.94 -18.66
CA ARG A 125 3.14 2.33 -18.82
C ARG A 125 4.02 2.79 -17.66
N GLY A 126 5.14 3.44 -17.98
CA GLY A 126 6.07 3.97 -16.97
C GLY A 126 6.58 2.87 -16.05
N CYS A 127 6.45 3.05 -14.72
CA CYS A 127 6.88 2.08 -13.72
C CYS A 127 5.92 0.87 -13.52
N HIS A 128 4.83 0.81 -14.29
CA HIS A 128 3.90 -0.30 -14.28
C HIS A 128 4.10 -1.15 -15.54
N PHE A 129 4.79 -2.29 -15.39
CA PHE A 129 4.98 -3.26 -16.47
C PHE A 129 4.20 -4.54 -16.20
N ARG A 130 3.50 -5.03 -17.23
CA ARG A 130 2.71 -6.26 -17.22
C ARG A 130 3.16 -7.21 -18.33
N GLU A 131 3.59 -8.41 -17.95
CA GLU A 131 4.00 -9.48 -18.88
C GLU A 131 2.80 -10.17 -19.58
N ASP A 132 1.58 -9.70 -19.32
CA ASP A 132 0.36 -10.15 -19.96
C ASP A 132 -0.35 -9.02 -20.74
N ASP A 133 0.29 -7.85 -20.85
CA ASP A 133 -0.16 -6.74 -21.70
C ASP A 133 0.38 -6.89 -23.12
N PHE A 134 -0.14 -7.89 -23.84
CA PHE A 134 0.23 -8.16 -25.24
C PHE A 134 -0.93 -7.87 -26.19
N PRO A 135 -0.67 -7.20 -27.35
CA PRO A 135 -1.64 -7.11 -28.41
C PRO A 135 -1.98 -8.52 -28.92
N GLY A 136 -3.22 -8.98 -28.71
CA GLY A 136 -3.70 -10.27 -29.19
C GLY A 136 -3.92 -11.37 -28.15
N GLY A 137 -3.73 -11.09 -26.84
CA GLY A 137 -4.19 -11.98 -25.76
C GLY A 137 -3.43 -13.30 -25.59
N ILE A 138 -2.22 -13.42 -26.13
CA ILE A 138 -1.35 -14.58 -25.91
C ILE A 138 -0.41 -14.25 -24.74
N PRO A 139 -0.55 -14.91 -23.57
CA PRO A 139 0.40 -14.75 -22.48
C PRO A 139 1.78 -15.24 -22.92
N LEU A 140 2.84 -14.57 -22.48
CA LEU A 140 4.20 -15.09 -22.64
C LEU A 140 4.36 -16.37 -21.81
N SER A 141 3.99 -17.51 -22.38
CA SER A 141 4.30 -18.81 -21.80
C SER A 141 5.80 -19.06 -21.95
N ASN A 142 6.48 -19.35 -20.83
CA ASN A 142 7.81 -19.96 -20.74
C ASN A 142 8.90 -19.38 -21.67
N GLY A 143 9.50 -18.25 -21.27
CA GLY A 143 10.88 -17.92 -21.66
C GLY A 143 11.10 -17.34 -23.05
N ASN A 144 10.05 -17.09 -23.84
CA ASN A 144 10.16 -16.32 -25.08
C ASN A 144 9.99 -14.83 -24.78
N TYR A 145 11.05 -14.19 -24.30
CA TYR A 145 11.13 -12.75 -24.30
C TYR A 145 11.21 -12.23 -25.74
N PRO A 146 10.61 -11.07 -26.07
CA PRO A 146 10.96 -10.36 -27.28
C PRO A 146 12.49 -10.11 -27.29
N PRO A 147 13.16 -10.21 -28.45
CA PRO A 147 14.62 -10.18 -28.54
C PRO A 147 15.25 -8.92 -27.91
N GLU A 148 14.48 -7.84 -27.79
CA GLU A 148 14.86 -6.57 -27.16
C GLU A 148 15.11 -6.66 -25.65
N LEU A 149 14.68 -7.73 -24.97
CA LEU A 149 14.87 -7.94 -23.53
C LEU A 149 15.94 -9.01 -23.20
N ASN A 150 16.61 -9.58 -24.22
CA ASN A 150 17.65 -10.60 -24.05
C ASN A 150 19.08 -10.03 -23.97
N GLU A 151 19.24 -8.71 -23.99
CA GLU A 151 20.55 -8.06 -23.85
C GLU A 151 20.68 -7.41 -22.46
N GLY A 152 21.17 -8.20 -21.51
CA GLY A 152 21.50 -7.80 -20.14
C GLY A 152 22.18 -8.92 -19.36
#